data_AF-Q5CS76-F1
#
_entry.id   AF-Q5CS76-F1
#
_cell.length_a   1.000
_cell.length_b   1.000
_cell.length_c   1.000
_cell.angle_alpha   90.00
_cell.angle_beta   90.00
_cell.angle_gamma   90.00
#
_symmetry.space_group_name_H-M   'P 1'
#
loop_
_entity.id
_entity.type
_entity.pdbx_description
1 polymer ?
#
loop_
_entity_poly.entity_id
_entity_poly.type
_entity_poly.pdbx_seq_one_letter_code
_entity_poly.pdbx_strand_id
1 'polypeptide(L)'
;MFSCFRSCSESPFCLLFGFKEEKSNNYGTDRSQRALSSKMSEASDVKEKKKKQKQLFNRRTADEILTICRSWENYIHPRAKDFWKSSEQVYEILSNIASNIDRSDDPITSGEEQCVRWHGELEAEDGAPVIRILKPGETDECQTYVNRILAFLYADDESFLELQKKPPVAFKNVCEDPICINLTHISLEE
;
A
#
# COMPACT_ATOMS: atom_id res chain seq x y z
N MET A 1 -37.05 -30.06 -0.65
CA MET A 1 -35.72 -29.81 -0.07
C MET A 1 -34.83 -29.28 -1.18
N PHE A 2 -34.77 -27.97 -1.35
CA PHE A 2 -33.87 -27.35 -2.30
C PHE A 2 -32.72 -26.75 -1.50
N SER A 3 -31.56 -27.40 -1.59
CA SER A 3 -30.31 -26.87 -1.06
C SER A 3 -29.96 -25.59 -1.82
N CYS A 4 -29.90 -24.50 -1.06
CA CYS A 4 -29.58 -23.17 -1.55
C CYS A 4 -28.07 -23.14 -1.89
N PHE A 5 -27.73 -23.20 -3.18
CA PHE A 5 -26.40 -22.83 -3.65
C PHE A 5 -26.24 -21.33 -3.47
N ARG A 6 -25.45 -20.96 -2.47
CA ARG A 6 -24.99 -19.60 -2.19
C ARG A 6 -24.13 -19.14 -3.37
N SER A 7 -24.75 -18.41 -4.29
CA SER A 7 -24.09 -17.72 -5.40
C SER A 7 -23.21 -16.60 -4.83
N CYS A 8 -21.91 -16.87 -4.65
CA CYS A 8 -20.92 -15.81 -4.50
C CYS A 8 -20.59 -15.29 -5.90
N SER A 9 -21.28 -14.23 -6.33
CA SER A 9 -20.84 -13.44 -7.49
C SER A 9 -19.61 -12.64 -7.06
N GLU A 10 -18.42 -13.23 -7.20
CA GLU A 10 -17.18 -12.47 -7.06
C GLU A 10 -17.16 -11.40 -8.15
N SER A 11 -17.07 -10.15 -7.71
CA SER A 11 -16.98 -9.01 -8.62
C SER A 11 -15.70 -9.12 -9.45
N PRO A 12 -15.69 -8.77 -10.75
CA PRO A 12 -14.47 -8.73 -11.57
C PRO A 12 -13.32 -7.94 -10.92
N PHE A 13 -13.64 -7.06 -9.98
CA PHE A 13 -12.70 -6.24 -9.21
C PHE A 13 -11.91 -7.03 -8.16
N CYS A 14 -12.42 -8.17 -7.66
CA CYS A 14 -11.68 -9.03 -6.73
C CYS A 14 -10.42 -9.61 -7.38
N LEU A 15 -10.46 -9.91 -8.69
CA LEU A 15 -9.29 -10.36 -9.44
C LEU A 15 -8.26 -9.24 -9.61
N LEU A 16 -8.74 -8.03 -9.87
CA LEU A 16 -7.90 -6.85 -10.14
C LEU A 16 -7.12 -6.39 -8.91
N PHE A 17 -7.78 -6.28 -7.77
CA PHE A 17 -7.18 -5.69 -6.56
C PHE A 17 -6.92 -6.71 -5.45
N GLY A 18 -7.43 -7.94 -5.56
CA GLY A 18 -7.19 -8.98 -4.55
C GLY A 18 -7.74 -8.62 -3.18
N PHE A 19 -8.95 -8.05 -3.18
CA PHE A 19 -9.60 -7.61 -1.96
C PHE A 19 -9.84 -8.80 -1.01
N LYS A 20 -9.45 -8.62 0.25
CA LYS A 20 -9.96 -9.44 1.35
C LYS A 20 -11.19 -8.73 1.94
N GLU A 21 -12.33 -9.42 2.00
CA GLU A 21 -13.45 -8.97 2.82
C GLU A 21 -13.06 -9.10 4.30
N GLU A 22 -12.88 -7.98 5.00
CA GLU A 22 -12.73 -7.98 6.46
C GLU A 22 -14.09 -8.35 7.09
N LYS A 23 -14.16 -9.50 7.77
CA LYS A 23 -15.27 -9.79 8.68
C LYS A 23 -15.13 -8.85 9.89
N SER A 24 -16.04 -7.90 10.02
CA SER A 24 -16.14 -7.03 11.19
C SER A 24 -16.46 -7.84 12.45
N ASN A 25 -15.43 -8.19 13.22
CA ASN A 25 -15.61 -8.73 14.57
C ASN A 25 -15.49 -7.60 15.58
N ASN A 26 -16.65 -7.04 15.95
CA ASN A 26 -16.82 -6.19 17.12
C ASN A 26 -16.72 -7.02 18.41
N TYR A 27 -15.61 -6.92 19.12
CA TYR A 27 -15.51 -7.06 20.59
C TYR A 27 -14.50 -5.99 21.01
N GLY A 28 -14.81 -5.03 21.88
CA GLY A 28 -15.40 -5.22 23.20
C GLY A 28 -14.34 -4.80 24.23
N THR A 29 -14.63 -3.72 24.92
CA THR A 29 -13.83 -2.96 25.89
C THR A 29 -13.20 -3.75 27.04
N ASP A 30 -12.12 -3.16 27.58
CA ASP A 30 -11.80 -2.96 29.01
C ASP A 30 -10.65 -3.78 29.65
N ARG A 31 -9.97 -3.07 30.57
CA ARG A 31 -9.20 -3.47 31.75
C ARG A 31 -7.66 -3.57 31.71
N SER A 32 -7.10 -2.46 32.23
CA SER A 32 -6.43 -2.39 33.54
C SER A 32 -4.91 -2.52 33.64
N GLN A 33 -4.40 -1.56 34.42
CA GLN A 33 -3.05 -1.27 34.91
C GLN A 33 -2.42 -2.37 35.79
N ARG A 34 -1.09 -2.16 36.02
CA ARG A 34 -0.13 -2.70 37.02
C ARG A 34 0.84 -3.77 36.47
N ALA A 35 2.15 -3.80 36.77
CA ALA A 35 3.01 -3.03 37.66
C ALA A 35 4.51 -3.21 37.31
N LEU A 36 5.30 -2.27 37.85
CA LEU A 36 6.75 -2.17 38.11
C LEU A 36 7.56 -3.48 38.34
N SER A 37 8.80 -3.54 37.83
CA SER A 37 10.04 -3.35 38.64
C SER A 37 11.31 -4.02 38.05
N SER A 38 12.36 -3.19 37.89
CA SER A 38 13.81 -3.41 38.07
C SER A 38 14.56 -4.61 37.44
N LYS A 39 15.64 -4.33 36.70
CA LYS A 39 17.02 -4.47 37.21
C LYS A 39 18.06 -3.93 36.22
N MET A 40 19.02 -3.19 36.78
CA MET A 40 20.26 -2.73 36.13
C MET A 40 21.33 -3.83 36.16
N SER A 41 22.17 -3.86 35.14
CA SER A 41 23.58 -4.27 35.25
C SER A 41 24.36 -3.73 34.05
N GLU A 42 25.36 -2.91 34.36
CA GLU A 42 26.38 -2.38 33.46
C GLU A 42 27.40 -3.46 33.08
N ALA A 43 27.97 -3.37 31.88
CA ALA A 43 29.41 -3.15 31.64
C ALA A 43 29.80 -3.58 30.20
N SER A 44 30.22 -2.57 29.43
CA SER A 44 31.36 -2.56 28.47
C SER A 44 31.76 -3.86 27.75
N ASP A 45 31.78 -3.87 26.41
CA ASP A 45 32.97 -3.48 25.63
C ASP A 45 32.68 -3.57 24.11
N VAL A 46 33.51 -2.85 23.37
CA VAL A 46 33.55 -2.49 21.96
C VAL A 46 33.15 -3.60 20.96
N LYS A 47 32.18 -3.27 20.08
CA LYS A 47 32.14 -3.74 18.68
C LYS A 47 31.19 -2.87 17.84
N GLU A 48 31.74 -1.78 17.34
CA GLU A 48 31.63 -1.32 15.96
C GLU A 48 30.53 -2.01 15.12
N LYS A 49 29.30 -1.54 15.25
CA LYS A 49 28.22 -1.84 14.30
C LYS A 49 27.72 -0.51 13.76
N LYS A 50 28.03 -0.28 12.48
CA LYS A 50 27.57 0.83 11.65
C LYS A 50 26.12 1.18 12.02
N LYS A 51 25.93 2.31 12.72
CA LYS A 51 24.62 2.93 12.85
C LYS A 51 24.18 3.27 11.43
N LYS A 52 23.36 2.42 10.80
CA LYS A 52 22.44 2.88 9.75
C LYS A 52 21.70 4.03 10.43
N GLN A 53 22.02 5.26 10.07
CA GLN A 53 21.21 6.41 10.48
C GLN A 53 19.80 6.04 10.05
N LYS A 54 18.90 5.81 11.01
CA LYS A 54 17.46 5.75 10.72
C LYS A 54 17.18 7.11 10.11
N GLN A 55 17.10 7.20 8.79
CA GLN A 55 16.57 8.39 8.17
C GLN A 55 15.19 8.59 8.79
N LEU A 56 15.05 9.75 9.43
CA LEU A 56 13.81 10.10 10.08
C LEU A 56 12.81 10.34 8.97
N PHE A 57 11.70 9.60 9.02
CA PHE A 57 10.59 9.76 8.09
C PHE A 57 10.07 11.21 8.18
N ASN A 58 10.28 11.98 7.12
CA ASN A 58 9.83 13.36 7.00
C ASN A 58 8.51 13.40 6.24
N ARG A 59 7.44 13.78 6.94
CA ARG A 59 6.11 13.88 6.33
C ARG A 59 6.00 15.13 5.46
N ARG A 60 5.27 14.99 4.35
CA ARG A 60 4.82 16.13 3.54
C ARG A 60 3.80 16.96 4.29
N THR A 61 3.76 18.25 3.99
CA THR A 61 2.66 19.14 4.35
C THR A 61 1.47 18.96 3.40
N ALA A 62 0.29 19.46 3.78
CA ALA A 62 -0.91 19.36 2.95
C ALA A 62 -0.75 20.02 1.57
N ASP A 63 -0.06 21.17 1.49
CA ASP A 63 0.19 21.87 0.23
C ASP A 63 1.14 21.09 -0.68
N GLU A 64 2.12 20.41 -0.09
CA GLU A 64 3.06 19.55 -0.83
C GLU A 64 2.39 18.29 -1.34
N ILE A 65 1.51 17.68 -0.54
CA ILE A 65 0.67 16.56 -0.96
C ILE A 65 -0.17 16.98 -2.17
N LEU A 66 -0.89 18.11 -2.07
CA LEU A 66 -1.70 18.62 -3.18
C LEU A 66 -0.86 18.84 -4.44
N THR A 67 0.34 19.40 -4.30
CA THR A 67 1.24 19.67 -5.42
C THR A 67 1.72 18.38 -6.08
N ILE A 68 2.14 17.38 -5.31
CA ILE A 68 2.65 16.13 -5.87
C ILE A 68 1.53 15.28 -6.47
N CYS A 69 0.34 15.24 -5.85
CA CYS A 69 -0.82 14.56 -6.42
C CYS A 69 -1.21 15.14 -7.78
N ARG A 70 -1.19 16.47 -7.95
CA ARG A 70 -1.41 17.13 -9.25
C ARG A 70 -0.35 16.75 -10.29
N SER A 71 0.90 16.57 -9.86
CA SER A 71 1.96 16.12 -10.76
C SER A 71 1.69 14.68 -11.22
N TRP A 72 1.41 13.78 -10.27
CA TRP A 72 1.13 12.37 -10.52
C TRP A 72 -0.14 12.13 -11.35
N GLU A 73 -1.16 12.99 -11.25
CA GLU A 73 -2.39 12.90 -12.03
C GLU A 73 -2.14 12.92 -13.56
N ASN A 74 -1.08 13.61 -14.01
CA ASN A 74 -0.71 13.69 -15.42
C ASN A 74 -0.23 12.35 -16.00
N TYR A 75 0.23 11.45 -15.14
CA TYR A 75 0.75 10.14 -15.54
C TYR A 75 -0.28 9.02 -15.42
N ILE A 76 -1.47 9.31 -14.88
CA ILE A 76 -2.51 8.29 -14.69
C ILE A 76 -2.99 7.77 -16.04
N HIS A 77 -2.94 6.45 -16.17
CA HIS A 77 -3.38 5.74 -17.34
C HIS A 77 -4.89 5.91 -17.58
N PRO A 78 -5.36 6.07 -18.84
CA PRO A 78 -6.78 6.19 -19.17
C PRO A 78 -7.67 5.13 -18.52
N ARG A 79 -7.20 3.88 -18.45
CA ARG A 79 -7.89 2.75 -17.78
C ARG A 79 -8.38 3.10 -16.37
N ALA A 80 -7.57 3.83 -15.60
CA ALA A 80 -7.89 4.17 -14.23
C ALA A 80 -8.85 5.35 -14.15
N LYS A 81 -8.77 6.30 -15.09
CA LYS A 81 -9.72 7.42 -15.22
C LYS A 81 -11.11 6.93 -15.63
N ASP A 82 -11.18 5.92 -16.49
CA ASP A 82 -12.45 5.30 -16.87
C ASP A 82 -13.08 4.52 -15.71
N PHE A 83 -12.24 3.96 -14.84
CA PHE A 83 -12.66 3.24 -13.63
C PHE A 83 -13.17 4.20 -12.55
N TRP A 84 -12.33 5.13 -12.09
CA TRP A 84 -12.70 6.18 -11.15
C TRP A 84 -13.19 7.41 -11.92
N LYS A 85 -14.49 7.43 -12.18
CA LYS A 85 -15.18 8.53 -12.89
C LYS A 85 -15.08 9.88 -12.17
N SER A 86 -14.73 9.88 -10.88
CA SER A 86 -14.50 11.10 -10.09
C SER A 86 -13.01 11.27 -9.82
N SER A 87 -12.49 12.45 -10.16
CA SER A 87 -11.13 12.87 -9.83
C SER A 87 -10.88 12.95 -8.32
N GLU A 88 -11.93 13.13 -7.52
CA GLU A 88 -11.83 13.17 -6.05
C GLU A 88 -11.38 11.83 -5.47
N GLN A 89 -11.92 10.72 -5.96
CA GLN A 89 -11.56 9.37 -5.47
C GLN A 89 -10.09 9.04 -5.80
N VAL A 90 -9.64 9.40 -7.00
CA VAL A 90 -8.24 9.25 -7.39
C VAL A 90 -7.36 10.12 -6.49
N TYR A 91 -7.76 11.36 -6.25
CA TYR A 91 -7.01 12.28 -5.39
C TYR A 91 -6.88 11.77 -3.95
N GLU A 92 -7.93 11.15 -3.38
CA GLU A 92 -7.87 10.52 -2.06
C GLU A 92 -6.82 9.41 -1.99
N ILE A 93 -6.79 8.54 -3.01
CA ILE A 93 -5.78 7.47 -3.13
C ILE A 93 -4.37 8.07 -3.21
N LEU A 94 -4.15 9.05 -4.09
CA LEU A 94 -2.84 9.68 -4.25
C LEU A 94 -2.39 10.41 -2.98
N SER A 95 -3.33 11.08 -2.29
CA SER A 95 -3.05 11.82 -1.07
C SER A 95 -2.66 10.87 0.07
N ASN A 96 -3.32 9.73 0.16
CA ASN A 96 -2.97 8.67 1.11
C ASN A 96 -1.56 8.12 0.83
N ILE A 97 -1.24 7.85 -0.43
CA ILE A 97 0.11 7.39 -0.83
C ILE A 97 1.16 8.45 -0.47
N ALA A 98 0.96 9.70 -0.88
CA ALA A 98 1.92 10.80 -0.67
C ALA A 98 2.17 11.12 0.82
N SER A 99 1.17 10.89 1.68
CA SER A 99 1.26 11.10 3.13
C SER A 99 2.09 10.04 3.86
N ASN A 100 2.27 8.88 3.24
CA ASN A 100 2.86 7.68 3.84
C ASN A 100 4.19 7.26 3.18
N ILE A 101 4.83 8.17 2.45
CA ILE A 101 6.19 8.03 1.93
C ILE A 101 7.00 9.28 2.28
N ASP A 102 8.32 9.18 2.34
CA ASP A 102 9.16 10.32 2.70
C ASP A 102 8.95 11.50 1.72
N ARG A 103 9.07 12.71 2.25
CA ARG A 103 8.96 13.97 1.49
C ARG A 103 9.87 14.02 0.27
N SER A 104 11.03 13.39 0.31
CA SER A 104 11.96 13.35 -0.84
C SER A 104 11.65 12.28 -1.88
N ASP A 105 10.76 11.34 -1.58
CA ASP A 105 10.61 10.12 -2.38
C ASP A 105 9.46 10.23 -3.38
N ASP A 106 9.61 9.61 -4.55
CA ASP A 106 8.56 9.57 -5.58
C ASP A 106 8.43 8.15 -6.16
N PRO A 107 7.35 7.40 -5.90
CA PRO A 107 7.21 6.01 -6.35
C PRO A 107 6.91 5.87 -7.84
N ILE A 108 6.63 6.97 -8.56
CA ILE A 108 6.22 6.96 -9.96
C ILE A 108 7.38 7.39 -10.87
N THR A 109 8.17 8.38 -10.44
CA THR A 109 9.21 8.99 -11.29
C THR A 109 10.65 8.79 -10.80
N SER A 110 10.90 8.19 -9.62
CA SER A 110 12.25 8.09 -9.03
C SER A 110 13.23 7.11 -9.70
N GLY A 111 12.83 6.44 -10.79
CA GLY A 111 13.70 5.50 -11.52
C GLY A 111 14.07 4.25 -10.71
N GLU A 112 14.92 3.40 -11.28
CA GLU A 112 15.24 2.07 -10.72
C GLU A 112 16.29 2.08 -9.59
N GLU A 113 17.01 3.18 -9.38
CA GLU A 113 18.12 3.22 -8.42
C GLU A 113 17.68 3.43 -6.96
N GLN A 114 16.45 3.90 -6.73
CA GLN A 114 15.99 4.34 -5.41
C GLN A 114 14.76 3.56 -4.95
N CYS A 115 14.82 3.02 -3.73
CA CYS A 115 13.65 2.43 -3.09
C CYS A 115 12.79 3.53 -2.46
N VAL A 116 11.47 3.41 -2.60
CA VAL A 116 10.50 4.29 -1.95
C VAL A 116 9.78 3.50 -0.88
N ARG A 117 10.06 3.81 0.39
CA ARG A 117 9.55 3.01 1.52
C ARG A 117 8.19 3.47 2.00
N TRP A 118 7.31 2.50 2.21
CA TRP A 118 6.02 2.72 2.81
C TRP A 118 6.11 2.88 4.33
N HIS A 119 5.40 3.88 4.84
CA HIS A 119 5.28 4.20 6.26
C HIS A 119 3.83 4.12 6.78
N GLY A 120 2.90 3.63 5.96
CA GLY A 120 1.49 3.45 6.31
C GLY A 120 1.18 2.05 6.86
N GLU A 121 -0.05 1.61 6.64
CA GLU A 121 -0.54 0.31 7.10
C GLU A 121 0.13 -0.85 6.36
N LEU A 122 0.39 -1.94 7.09
CA LEU A 122 0.92 -3.20 6.56
C LEU A 122 -0.09 -4.31 6.83
N GLU A 123 -0.23 -5.24 5.89
CA GLU A 123 -1.03 -6.45 6.06
C GLU A 123 -0.44 -7.33 7.17
N ALA A 124 -1.30 -7.90 8.00
CA ALA A 124 -0.87 -8.62 9.20
C ALA A 124 -0.23 -9.99 8.89
N GLU A 125 -0.64 -10.61 7.78
CA GLU A 125 -0.18 -11.95 7.40
C GLU A 125 1.19 -11.96 6.71
N ASP A 126 1.40 -11.06 5.75
CA ASP A 126 2.61 -11.04 4.91
C ASP A 126 3.48 -9.79 5.11
N GLY A 127 3.01 -8.79 5.87
CA GLY A 127 3.73 -7.55 6.11
C GLY A 127 3.81 -6.61 4.91
N ALA A 128 3.02 -6.84 3.86
CA ALA A 128 3.05 -6.03 2.64
C ALA A 128 2.31 -4.68 2.82
N PRO A 129 2.72 -3.62 2.10
CA PRO A 129 2.03 -2.33 2.08
C PRO A 129 0.57 -2.43 1.64
N VAL A 130 -0.35 -1.93 2.47
CA VAL A 130 -1.78 -1.87 2.16
C VAL A 130 -2.35 -0.46 2.24
N ILE A 131 -3.46 -0.27 1.54
CA ILE A 131 -4.24 0.97 1.47
C ILE A 131 -5.73 0.63 1.45
N ARG A 132 -6.52 1.47 2.11
CA ARG A 132 -7.98 1.43 2.08
C ARG A 132 -8.50 2.38 1.02
N ILE A 133 -9.39 1.90 0.16
CA ILE A 133 -9.96 2.67 -0.95
C ILE A 133 -11.47 2.47 -1.02
N LEU A 134 -12.20 3.51 -1.43
CA LEU A 134 -13.61 3.41 -1.76
C LEU A 134 -13.79 3.06 -3.24
N LYS A 135 -14.44 1.93 -3.53
CA LYS A 135 -14.71 1.54 -4.92
C LYS A 135 -15.86 2.37 -5.52
N PRO A 136 -15.81 2.66 -6.83
CA PRO A 136 -16.94 3.32 -7.51
C PRO A 136 -18.23 2.54 -7.31
N GLY A 137 -19.24 3.20 -6.73
CA GLY A 137 -20.56 2.61 -6.48
C GLY A 137 -20.69 1.76 -5.21
N GLU A 138 -19.61 1.60 -4.44
CA GLU A 138 -19.64 0.99 -3.11
C GLU A 138 -19.67 2.10 -2.05
N THR A 139 -20.22 1.79 -0.86
CA THR A 139 -20.25 2.72 0.29
C THR A 139 -19.15 2.45 1.31
N ASP A 140 -18.60 1.23 1.29
CA ASP A 140 -17.61 0.77 2.27
C ASP A 140 -16.22 0.75 1.64
N GLU A 141 -15.23 1.17 2.43
CA GLU A 141 -13.83 1.06 2.03
C GLU A 141 -13.38 -0.40 2.00
N CYS A 142 -12.47 -0.71 1.08
CA CYS A 142 -11.87 -2.03 0.92
C CYS A 142 -10.35 -1.93 1.00
N GLN A 143 -9.71 -2.93 1.61
CA GLN A 143 -8.26 -3.00 1.72
C GLN A 143 -7.66 -3.70 0.49
N THR A 144 -6.61 -3.11 -0.08
CA THR A 144 -5.80 -3.70 -1.16
C THR A 144 -4.33 -3.35 -0.98
N TYR A 145 -3.45 -3.92 -1.80
CA TYR A 145 -2.02 -3.68 -1.75
C TYR A 145 -1.62 -2.43 -2.55
N VAL A 146 -0.72 -1.63 -2.00
CA VAL A 146 -0.29 -0.36 -2.59
C VAL A 146 0.32 -0.57 -3.98
N ASN A 147 1.15 -1.61 -4.15
CA ASN A 147 1.80 -1.88 -5.43
C ASN A 147 0.82 -2.33 -6.53
N ARG A 148 -0.31 -2.97 -6.17
CA ARG A 148 -1.37 -3.30 -7.13
C ARG A 148 -2.12 -2.06 -7.57
N ILE A 149 -2.37 -1.13 -6.65
CA ILE A 149 -2.96 0.18 -6.97
C ILE A 149 -2.03 1.00 -7.89
N LEU A 150 -0.73 1.06 -7.58
CA LEU A 150 0.23 1.76 -8.43
C LEU A 150 0.32 1.16 -9.83
N ALA A 151 0.37 -0.17 -9.95
CA ALA A 151 0.34 -0.84 -11.23
C ALA A 151 -0.96 -0.52 -12.01
N PHE A 152 -2.12 -0.54 -11.33
CA PHE A 152 -3.38 -0.19 -11.97
C PHE A 152 -3.41 1.26 -12.48
N LEU A 153 -2.89 2.19 -11.69
CA LEU A 153 -2.88 3.62 -12.01
C LEU A 153 -1.88 3.97 -13.12
N TYR A 154 -0.71 3.33 -13.15
CA TYR A 154 0.45 3.84 -13.90
C TYR A 154 1.13 2.85 -14.83
N ALA A 155 0.93 1.53 -14.67
CA ALA A 155 1.56 0.57 -15.58
C ALA A 155 1.01 0.73 -17.00
N ASP A 156 1.89 0.55 -17.98
CA ASP A 156 1.48 0.46 -19.38
C ASP A 156 0.61 -0.78 -19.63
N ASP A 157 -0.01 -0.83 -20.81
CA ASP A 157 -0.98 -1.90 -21.13
C ASP A 157 -0.34 -3.30 -21.04
N GLU A 158 0.87 -3.47 -21.54
CA GLU A 158 1.56 -4.76 -21.57
C GLU A 158 1.91 -5.24 -20.16
N SER A 159 2.59 -4.41 -19.37
CA SER A 159 2.98 -4.75 -18.00
C SER A 159 1.75 -5.00 -17.14
N PHE A 160 0.70 -4.18 -17.30
CA PHE A 160 -0.54 -4.35 -16.56
C PHE A 160 -1.24 -5.67 -16.88
N LEU A 161 -1.30 -6.07 -18.15
CA LEU A 161 -1.89 -7.34 -18.57
C LEU A 161 -1.12 -8.55 -18.00
N GLU A 162 0.21 -8.48 -17.93
CA GLU A 162 1.00 -9.53 -17.27
C GLU A 162 0.74 -9.56 -15.76
N LEU A 163 0.73 -8.41 -15.10
CA LEU A 163 0.46 -8.29 -13.66
C LEU A 163 -0.95 -8.79 -13.27
N GLN A 164 -1.94 -8.65 -14.16
CA GLN A 164 -3.29 -9.18 -13.94
C GLN A 164 -3.37 -10.71 -13.89
N LYS A 165 -2.44 -11.41 -14.55
CA LYS A 165 -2.41 -12.89 -14.53
C LYS A 165 -1.93 -13.43 -13.19
N LYS A 166 -1.30 -12.59 -12.37
CA LYS A 166 -0.72 -12.99 -11.09
C LYS A 166 -1.79 -13.19 -10.02
N PRO A 167 -1.50 -14.02 -8.99
CA PRO A 167 -2.43 -14.22 -7.88
C PRO A 167 -2.81 -12.91 -7.18
N PRO A 168 -3.97 -12.89 -6.49
CA PRO A 168 -4.48 -11.69 -5.84
C PRO A 168 -3.76 -11.29 -4.54
N VAL A 169 -2.42 -11.33 -4.54
CA VAL A 169 -1.53 -10.98 -3.42
C VAL A 169 -0.63 -9.81 -3.81
N ALA A 170 0.11 -9.26 -2.84
CA ALA A 170 1.09 -8.21 -3.12
C ALA A 170 2.08 -8.67 -4.21
N PHE A 171 2.40 -7.78 -5.15
CA PHE A 171 3.48 -8.08 -6.09
C PHE A 171 4.83 -8.12 -5.39
N LYS A 172 5.74 -8.97 -5.88
CA LYS A 172 7.13 -8.96 -5.42
C LYS A 172 7.86 -7.78 -6.04
N ASN A 173 8.88 -7.28 -5.33
CA ASN A 173 9.77 -6.25 -5.83
C ASN A 173 11.13 -6.85 -6.20
N VAL A 174 11.76 -6.37 -7.28
CA VAL A 174 13.12 -6.77 -7.69
C VAL A 174 14.21 -6.26 -6.75
N CYS A 175 13.92 -5.21 -5.98
CA CYS A 175 14.86 -4.62 -5.01
C CYS A 175 14.94 -5.38 -3.67
N GLU A 176 14.15 -6.45 -3.51
CA GLU A 176 14.08 -7.30 -2.31
C GLU A 176 13.67 -6.57 -1.01
N ASP A 177 13.28 -5.28 -1.08
CA ASP A 177 12.71 -4.54 0.04
C ASP A 177 11.17 -4.72 0.05
N PRO A 178 10.62 -5.47 1.04
CA PRO A 178 9.21 -5.87 1.04
C PRO A 178 8.25 -4.71 1.26
N ILE A 179 8.74 -3.56 1.77
CA ILE A 179 7.92 -2.36 1.98
C ILE A 179 8.20 -1.27 0.94
N CYS A 180 8.99 -1.58 -0.11
CA CYS A 180 9.16 -0.67 -1.23
C CYS A 180 7.87 -0.62 -2.06
N ILE A 181 7.50 0.58 -2.49
CA ILE A 181 6.35 0.81 -3.38
C ILE A 181 6.76 1.53 -4.67
N ASN A 182 8.05 1.55 -5.02
CA ASN A 182 8.47 2.13 -6.30
C ASN A 182 7.90 1.29 -7.46
N LEU A 183 7.17 1.95 -8.36
CA LEU A 183 6.53 1.36 -9.52
C LEU A 183 7.53 0.58 -10.40
N THR A 184 8.73 1.13 -10.62
CA THR A 184 9.76 0.47 -11.45
C THR A 184 10.40 -0.73 -10.76
N HIS A 185 10.14 -0.94 -9.47
CA HIS A 185 10.63 -2.10 -8.73
C HIS A 185 9.66 -3.27 -8.73
N ILE A 186 8.42 -3.10 -9.21
CA ILE A 186 7.44 -4.18 -9.27
C ILE A 186 7.93 -5.24 -10.27
N SER A 187 8.11 -6.47 -9.79
CA SER A 187 8.57 -7.58 -10.63
C SER A 187 7.43 -8.10 -11.51
N LEU A 188 7.72 -8.23 -12.81
CA LEU A 188 6.89 -8.98 -13.76
C LEU A 188 7.14 -10.49 -13.68
N GLU A 189 8.23 -10.92 -13.05
CA GLU A 189 8.60 -12.33 -12.86
C GLU A 189 8.01 -12.94 -11.56
N GLU A 190 8.03 -14.28 -11.44
CA GLU A 190 7.45 -15.02 -10.31
C GLU A 190 8.27 -14.96 -9.01
#